data_AF-N1S2B9-F1
#
_entry.id   AF-N1S2B9-F1
#
_cell.length_a   1.000
_cell.length_b   1.000
_cell.length_c   1.000
_cell.angle_alpha   90.00
_cell.angle_beta   90.00
_cell.angle_gamma   90.00
#
_symmetry.space_group_name_H-M   'P 1'
#
loop_
_entity.id
_entity.type
_entity.pdbx_description
1 polymer ?
#
loop_
_entity_poly.entity_id
_entity_poly.type
_entity_poly.pdbx_seq_one_letter_code
_entity_poly.pdbx_strand_id
1 'polypeptide(L)'
;MPLNANIRAAQAVVSSRQRLQKGLSRDASKLMKKPLSIRDAERQYKGSNKSSIARIVKQLEAAKTANFSLVPEPNNGRPRLLSDAEEEAIVCFIIWMQKSGLPASKGEIEDAANTIRTRRDPHAQPVSRMWYSVVYIAQ
;
A
#
# COMPACT_ATOMS: atom_id res chain seq x y z
N MET A 1 -19.59 6.47 7.68
CA MET A 1 -19.53 5.21 6.90
C MET A 1 -19.05 4.08 7.82
N PRO A 2 -19.69 2.90 7.86
CA PRO A 2 -19.37 1.86 8.83
C PRO A 2 -18.15 1.06 8.36
N LEU A 3 -16.97 1.68 8.37
CA LEU A 3 -15.68 1.06 8.04
C LEU A 3 -15.49 -0.27 8.78
N ASN A 4 -16.00 -0.35 10.02
CA ASN A 4 -15.98 -1.54 10.86
C ASN A 4 -16.76 -2.73 10.25
N ALA A 5 -17.94 -2.50 9.66
CA ALA A 5 -18.73 -3.57 9.03
C ALA A 5 -18.04 -4.15 7.80
N ASN A 6 -17.43 -3.29 6.98
CA ASN A 6 -16.65 -3.69 5.81
C ASN A 6 -15.40 -4.50 6.18
N ILE A 7 -14.67 -4.06 7.21
CA ILE A 7 -13.50 -4.77 7.72
C ILE A 7 -13.90 -6.16 8.23
N ARG A 8 -14.89 -6.26 9.11
CA ARG A 8 -15.36 -7.55 9.66
C ARG A 8 -15.80 -8.53 8.57
N ALA A 9 -16.55 -8.04 7.58
CA ALA A 9 -16.97 -8.84 6.44
C ALA A 9 -15.79 -9.37 5.62
N ALA A 10 -14.80 -8.52 5.33
CA ALA A 10 -13.61 -8.91 4.58
C ALA A 10 -12.73 -9.91 5.35
N GLN A 11 -12.54 -9.71 6.66
CA GLN A 11 -11.79 -10.63 7.51
C GLN A 11 -12.43 -12.03 7.55
N ALA A 12 -13.78 -12.10 7.58
CA ALA A 12 -14.51 -13.35 7.54
C ALA A 12 -14.30 -14.11 6.21
N VAL A 13 -14.32 -13.38 5.08
CA VAL A 13 -14.03 -13.95 3.75
C VAL A 13 -12.62 -14.53 3.69
N VAL A 14 -11.60 -13.76 4.10
CA VAL A 14 -10.20 -14.22 4.08
C VAL A 14 -9.97 -15.38 5.04
N SER A 15 -10.53 -15.33 6.25
CA SER A 15 -10.45 -16.43 7.21
C SER A 15 -11.09 -17.71 6.68
N SER A 16 -12.24 -17.61 6.00
CA SER A 16 -12.91 -18.76 5.39
C SER A 16 -12.05 -19.39 4.28
N ARG A 17 -11.44 -18.57 3.41
CA ARG A 17 -10.51 -19.03 2.37
C ARG A 17 -9.28 -19.72 2.98
N GLN A 18 -8.67 -19.12 4.00
CA GLN A 18 -7.49 -19.69 4.67
C GLN A 18 -7.80 -21.03 5.38
N ARG A 19 -8.97 -21.16 6.03
CA ARG A 19 -9.41 -22.42 6.65
C ARG A 19 -9.57 -23.55 5.62
N LEU A 20 -10.12 -23.23 4.45
CA LEU A 20 -10.25 -24.18 3.35
C LEU A 20 -8.87 -24.61 2.83
N GLN A 21 -7.95 -23.67 2.60
CA GLN A 21 -6.58 -23.96 2.15
C GLN A 21 -5.81 -24.85 3.13
N LYS A 22 -5.99 -24.65 4.45
CA LYS A 22 -5.34 -25.46 5.50
C LYS A 22 -5.95 -26.86 5.67
N GLY A 23 -6.95 -27.25 4.86
CA GLY A 23 -7.61 -28.55 4.97
C GLY A 23 -8.44 -28.71 6.26
N LEU A 24 -8.60 -27.64 7.04
CA LEU A 24 -9.38 -27.62 8.29
C LEU A 24 -10.90 -27.58 8.04
N SER A 25 -11.30 -27.55 6.76
CA SER A 25 -12.69 -27.69 6.31
C SER A 25 -13.00 -29.14 5.90
N ARG A 26 -12.55 -30.12 6.68
CA ARG A 26 -12.88 -31.53 6.49
C ARG A 26 -13.89 -31.96 7.54
N ASP A 27 -15.14 -31.58 7.31
CA ASP A 27 -16.27 -32.20 7.98
C ASP A 27 -16.59 -33.52 7.25
N ALA A 28 -16.88 -34.59 7.99
CA ALA A 28 -17.11 -35.94 7.44
C ALA A 28 -18.40 -36.06 6.59
N SER A 29 -19.19 -34.99 6.48
CA SER A 29 -20.43 -34.92 5.71
C SER A 29 -20.23 -34.27 4.33
N LYS A 30 -19.67 -35.03 3.38
CA LYS A 30 -19.83 -35.02 1.90
C LYS A 30 -20.12 -33.74 1.08
N LEU A 31 -20.06 -32.51 1.58
CA LEU A 31 -20.14 -31.29 0.76
C LEU A 31 -18.92 -30.42 1.03
N MET A 32 -18.05 -30.27 0.04
CA MET A 32 -17.01 -29.24 0.05
C MET A 32 -17.68 -27.87 0.23
N LYS A 33 -17.68 -27.35 1.46
CA LYS A 33 -18.23 -26.03 1.75
C LYS A 33 -17.35 -24.99 1.03
N LYS A 34 -17.92 -24.35 0.00
CA LYS A 34 -17.28 -23.23 -0.71
C LYS A 34 -16.90 -22.14 0.32
N PRO A 35 -15.77 -21.45 0.15
CA PRO A 35 -15.41 -20.37 1.06
C PRO A 35 -16.44 -19.25 0.96
N LEU A 36 -16.65 -18.53 2.07
CA LEU A 36 -17.60 -17.42 2.15
C LEU A 36 -17.37 -16.44 1.00
N SER A 37 -18.40 -16.23 0.17
CA SER A 37 -18.31 -15.30 -0.95
C SER A 37 -18.47 -13.86 -0.47
N ILE A 38 -17.96 -12.90 -1.26
CA ILE A 38 -18.12 -11.46 -0.95
C ILE A 38 -19.61 -11.07 -0.92
N ARG A 39 -20.44 -11.69 -1.78
CA ARG A 39 -21.89 -11.42 -1.82
C ARG A 39 -22.58 -11.95 -0.56
N ASP A 40 -22.18 -13.11 -0.08
CA ASP A 40 -22.74 -13.68 1.14
C ASP A 40 -22.29 -12.90 2.38
N ALA A 41 -21.02 -12.45 2.38
CA ALA A 41 -20.51 -11.56 3.41
C ALA A 41 -21.28 -10.23 3.45
N GLU A 42 -21.54 -9.60 2.31
CA GLU A 42 -22.36 -8.38 2.28
C GLU A 42 -23.75 -8.58 2.89
N ARG A 43 -24.39 -9.73 2.60
CA ARG A 43 -25.69 -10.09 3.19
C ARG A 43 -25.61 -10.33 4.70
N GLN A 44 -24.55 -10.97 5.17
CA GLN A 44 -24.35 -11.32 6.58
C GLN A 44 -23.99 -10.12 7.45
N TYR A 45 -23.21 -9.17 6.91
CA TYR A 45 -22.69 -8.02 7.64
C TYR A 45 -23.44 -6.75 7.24
N LYS A 46 -24.55 -6.46 7.92
CA LYS A 46 -25.39 -5.28 7.64
C LYS A 46 -24.57 -3.98 7.71
N GLY A 47 -24.80 -3.09 6.74
CA GLY A 47 -24.07 -1.83 6.59
C GLY A 47 -22.75 -1.96 5.82
N SER A 48 -22.32 -3.17 5.45
CA SER A 48 -21.20 -3.35 4.54
C SER A 48 -21.61 -3.16 3.07
N ASN A 49 -20.62 -2.95 2.21
CA ASN A 49 -20.81 -2.80 0.76
C ASN A 49 -19.82 -3.70 0.01
N LYS A 50 -20.31 -4.40 -1.01
CA LYS A 50 -19.56 -5.32 -1.87
C LYS A 50 -18.20 -4.80 -2.34
N SER A 51 -18.16 -3.56 -2.85
CA SER A 51 -16.95 -2.95 -3.42
C SER A 51 -15.91 -2.67 -2.33
N SER A 52 -16.36 -2.20 -1.16
CA SER A 52 -15.48 -1.96 -0.02
C SER A 52 -14.91 -3.27 0.53
N ILE A 53 -15.75 -4.30 0.64
CA ILE A 53 -15.33 -5.65 1.04
C ILE A 53 -14.28 -6.18 0.05
N ALA A 54 -14.55 -6.12 -1.25
CA ALA A 54 -13.62 -6.62 -2.27
C ALA A 54 -12.25 -5.92 -2.21
N ARG A 55 -12.23 -4.60 -2.01
CA ARG A 55 -10.99 -3.83 -1.84
C ARG A 55 -10.20 -4.27 -0.61
N ILE A 56 -10.87 -4.42 0.53
CA ILE A 56 -10.21 -4.83 1.79
C ILE A 56 -9.73 -6.29 1.71
N VAL A 57 -10.50 -7.19 1.10
CA VAL A 57 -10.07 -8.58 0.85
C VAL A 57 -8.78 -8.61 0.05
N LYS A 58 -8.68 -7.80 -1.03
CA LYS A 58 -7.45 -7.70 -1.82
C LYS A 58 -6.24 -7.23 -0.99
N GLN A 59 -6.44 -6.28 -0.09
CA GLN A 59 -5.38 -5.79 0.82
C GLN A 59 -4.94 -6.87 1.82
N LEU A 60 -5.90 -7.55 2.44
CA LEU A 60 -5.64 -8.65 3.38
C LEU A 60 -4.90 -9.82 2.73
N GLU A 61 -5.28 -10.19 1.50
CA GLU A 61 -4.62 -11.25 0.74
C GLU A 61 -3.19 -10.87 0.35
N ALA A 62 -2.96 -9.63 -0.09
CA ALA A 62 -1.63 -9.12 -0.40
C ALA A 62 -0.70 -9.12 0.84
N ALA A 63 -1.25 -8.75 2.00
CA ALA A 63 -0.54 -8.78 3.29
C ALA A 63 -0.49 -10.17 3.93
N LYS A 64 -1.06 -11.21 3.29
CA LYS A 64 -1.14 -12.60 3.79
C LYS A 64 -1.68 -12.70 5.22
N THR A 65 -2.60 -11.81 5.60
CA THR A 65 -3.15 -11.73 6.97
C THR A 65 -4.68 -11.61 6.94
N ALA A 66 -5.34 -12.17 7.95
CA ALA A 66 -6.76 -11.93 8.19
C ALA A 66 -6.98 -10.78 9.20
N ASN A 67 -5.92 -10.25 9.80
CA ASN A 67 -6.01 -9.13 10.72
C ASN A 67 -5.77 -7.81 9.98
N PHE A 68 -6.81 -6.97 9.89
CA PHE A 68 -6.72 -5.69 9.19
C PHE A 68 -5.75 -4.71 9.89
N SER A 69 -5.55 -4.80 11.20
CA SER A 69 -4.58 -3.94 11.90
C SER A 69 -3.12 -4.24 11.55
N LEU A 70 -2.86 -5.39 10.91
CA LEU A 70 -1.54 -5.79 10.42
C LEU A 70 -1.35 -5.47 8.93
N VAL A 71 -2.39 -4.97 8.27
CA VAL A 71 -2.29 -4.53 6.88
C VAL A 71 -1.54 -3.19 6.90
N PRO A 72 -0.39 -3.07 6.20
CA PRO A 72 0.27 -1.80 6.05
C PRO A 72 -0.71 -0.79 5.49
N GLU A 73 -0.71 0.44 6.01
CA GLU A 73 -1.61 1.46 5.49
C GLU A 73 -1.40 1.58 3.98
N PRO A 74 -2.46 1.47 3.17
CA PRO A 74 -2.33 1.71 1.75
C PRO A 74 -1.77 3.12 1.58
N ASN A 75 -0.73 3.26 0.75
CA ASN A 75 -0.20 4.56 0.37
C ASN A 75 -1.33 5.30 -0.39
N ASN A 76 -2.18 6.00 0.36
CA ASN A 76 -3.40 6.63 -0.12
C ASN A 76 -3.00 7.95 -0.78
N GLY A 77 -2.39 7.84 -1.95
CA GLY A 77 -1.87 8.98 -2.70
C GLY A 77 -1.32 8.55 -4.06
N ARG A 78 -0.80 9.52 -4.81
CA ARG A 78 0.00 9.25 -6.00
C ARG A 78 1.16 8.33 -5.58
N PRO A 79 1.49 7.29 -6.36
CA PRO A 79 2.69 6.49 -6.10
C PRO A 79 3.89 7.41 -5.87
N ARG A 80 4.55 7.26 -4.71
CA ARG A 80 5.70 8.10 -4.39
C ARG A 80 6.80 7.86 -5.42
N LEU A 81 7.42 8.95 -5.85
CA LEU A 81 8.44 8.91 -6.90
C LEU A 81 9.74 8.28 -6.39
N LEU A 82 10.00 8.48 -5.10
CA LEU A 82 11.12 7.96 -4.33
C LEU A 82 10.58 7.09 -3.17
N SER A 83 11.36 6.11 -2.74
CA SER A 83 11.11 5.39 -1.48
C SER A 83 11.54 6.25 -0.28
N ASP A 84 11.09 5.91 0.93
CA ASP A 84 11.43 6.70 2.13
C ASP A 84 12.96 6.83 2.31
N ALA A 85 13.72 5.76 2.06
CA ALA A 85 15.19 5.80 2.15
C ALA A 85 15.84 6.68 1.07
N GLU A 86 15.23 6.76 -0.12
CA GLU A 86 15.71 7.62 -1.19
C GLU A 86 15.35 9.09 -0.93
N GLU A 87 14.17 9.36 -0.37
CA GLU A 87 13.79 10.71 0.09
C GLU A 87 14.74 11.17 1.20
N GLU A 88 15.05 10.31 2.17
CA GLU A 88 16.02 10.60 3.23
C GLU A 88 17.42 10.88 2.67
N ALA A 89 17.88 10.11 1.68
CA ALA A 89 19.17 10.36 1.02
C ALA A 89 19.22 11.75 0.35
N ILE A 90 18.12 12.19 -0.28
CA ILE A 90 18.01 13.54 -0.85
C ILE A 90 18.04 14.61 0.25
N VAL A 91 17.32 14.40 1.35
CA VAL A 91 17.34 15.32 2.49
C VAL A 91 18.74 15.42 3.10
N CYS A 92 19.44 14.30 3.29
CA CYS A 92 20.82 14.29 3.76
C CYS A 92 21.77 15.04 2.82
N PHE A 93 21.62 14.85 1.51
CA PHE A 93 22.39 15.58 0.51
C PHE A 93 22.16 17.10 0.62
N ILE A 94 20.90 17.54 0.73
CA ILE A 94 20.56 18.97 0.89
C ILE A 94 21.16 19.54 2.17
N ILE A 95 20.99 18.85 3.31
CA ILE A 95 21.54 19.29 4.60
C ILE A 95 23.07 19.38 4.55
N TRP A 96 23.73 18.39 3.93
CA TRP A 96 25.18 18.38 3.80
C TRP A 96 25.69 19.56 2.96
N MET A 97 25.05 19.83 1.83
CA MET A 97 25.35 20.96 0.96
C MET A 97 25.13 22.32 1.67
N GLN A 98 24.06 22.45 2.46
CA GLN A 98 23.85 23.64 3.29
C GLN A 98 24.95 23.81 4.34
N LYS A 99 25.33 22.73 5.02
CA LYS A 99 26.38 22.76 6.07
C LYS A 99 27.78 23.05 5.51
N SER A 100 28.05 22.68 4.26
CA SER A 100 29.32 22.99 3.60
C SER A 100 29.40 24.44 3.07
N GLY A 101 28.32 25.23 3.21
CA GLY A 101 28.25 26.60 2.73
C GLY A 101 27.93 26.73 1.25
N LEU A 102 27.56 25.63 0.59
CA LEU A 102 27.19 25.58 -0.82
C LEU A 102 25.79 24.95 -0.97
N PRO A 103 24.70 25.69 -0.68
CA PRO A 103 23.36 25.14 -0.78
C PRO A 103 23.07 24.60 -2.18
N ALA A 104 22.56 23.37 -2.26
CA ALA A 104 22.21 22.75 -3.54
C ALA A 104 21.11 23.53 -4.26
N SER A 105 21.33 23.82 -5.52
CA SER A 105 20.31 24.36 -6.42
C SER A 105 19.22 23.32 -6.70
N LYS A 106 18.05 23.79 -7.13
CA LYS A 106 16.94 22.91 -7.54
C LYS A 106 17.38 21.89 -8.59
N GLY A 107 18.18 22.29 -9.58
CA GLY A 107 18.67 21.41 -10.63
C GLY A 107 19.56 20.28 -10.08
N GLU A 108 20.47 20.61 -9.17
CA GLU A 108 21.33 19.62 -8.52
C GLU A 108 20.53 18.62 -7.67
N ILE A 109 19.45 19.07 -7.04
CA ILE A 109 18.55 18.18 -6.28
C ILE A 109 17.77 17.25 -7.22
N GLU A 110 17.27 17.77 -8.35
CA GLU A 110 16.59 16.97 -9.38
C GLU A 110 17.56 15.94 -10.01
N ASP A 111 18.81 16.32 -10.27
CA ASP A 111 19.85 15.43 -10.80
C ASP A 111 20.29 14.35 -9.80
N ALA A 112 20.40 14.69 -8.51
CA ALA A 112 20.64 13.72 -7.45
C ALA A 112 19.50 12.69 -7.38
N ALA A 113 18.24 13.15 -7.46
CA ALA A 113 17.07 12.26 -7.47
C ALA A 113 17.04 11.36 -8.71
N ASN A 114 17.34 11.90 -9.89
CA ASN A 114 17.48 11.12 -11.12
C ASN A 114 18.58 10.08 -11.01
N THR A 115 19.73 10.44 -10.41
CA THR A 115 20.85 9.52 -10.19
C THR A 115 20.44 8.33 -9.34
N ILE A 116 19.71 8.57 -8.25
CA ILE A 116 19.18 7.49 -7.40
C ILE A 116 18.18 6.62 -8.18
N ARG A 117 17.25 7.24 -8.92
CA ARG A 117 16.24 6.53 -9.70
C ARG A 117 16.85 5.64 -10.79
N THR A 118 17.82 6.15 -11.54
CA THR A 118 18.51 5.40 -12.61
C THR A 118 19.31 4.23 -12.05
N ARG A 119 19.87 4.36 -10.85
CA ARG A 119 20.55 3.25 -10.16
C ARG A 119 19.58 2.14 -9.74
N ARG A 120 18.35 2.50 -9.36
CA ARG A 120 17.29 1.52 -9.05
C ARG A 120 16.71 0.87 -10.30
N ASP A 121 16.45 1.67 -11.34
CA ASP A 121 15.87 1.24 -12.61
C ASP A 121 16.51 2.05 -13.76
N PRO A 122 17.36 1.44 -14.60
CA PRO A 122 18.02 2.11 -15.72
C PRO A 122 17.05 2.73 -16.76
N HIS A 123 15.78 2.29 -16.78
CA HIS A 123 14.76 2.81 -17.68
C HIS A 123 13.82 3.84 -17.00
N ALA A 124 14.12 4.23 -15.77
CA ALA A 124 13.34 5.23 -15.05
C ALA A 124 13.33 6.57 -15.81
N GLN A 125 12.14 7.09 -16.06
CA GLN A 125 12.00 8.43 -16.60
C GLN A 125 12.48 9.47 -15.57
N PRO A 126 13.13 10.55 -16.03
CA PRO A 126 13.55 11.64 -15.15
C PRO A 126 12.38 12.23 -14.35
N VAL A 127 12.69 12.79 -13.18
CA VAL A 127 11.75 13.58 -12.39
C VAL A 127 11.29 14.80 -13.20
N SER A 128 10.04 15.23 -12.99
CA SER A 128 9.57 16.45 -13.66
C SER A 128 10.28 17.67 -13.09
N ARG A 129 10.47 18.72 -13.90
CA ARG A 129 11.02 20.02 -13.46
C ARG A 129 10.21 20.72 -12.35
N MET A 130 9.04 20.20 -12.01
CA MET A 130 8.17 20.72 -10.94
C MET A 130 8.16 19.82 -9.72
N TRP A 131 8.80 18.65 -9.78
CA TRP A 131 8.77 17.65 -8.71
C TRP A 131 9.23 18.24 -7.39
N TYR A 132 10.41 18.87 -7.36
CA TYR A 132 10.94 19.46 -6.13
C TYR A 132 10.01 20.54 -5.54
N SER A 133 9.45 21.40 -6.40
CA SER A 133 8.56 22.48 -5.96
C SER A 133 7.23 21.95 -5.42
N VAL A 134 6.68 20.89 -6.01
CA VAL A 134 5.42 20.27 -5.55
C VAL A 134 5.60 19.50 -4.25
N VAL A 135 6.79 18.92 -4.03
CA VAL A 135 7.03 18.03 -2.88
C VAL A 135 7.60 18.77 -1.66
N TYR A 136 8.53 19.72 -1.85
CA TYR A 136 9.32 20.28 -0.75
C TYR A 136 9.12 21.78 -0.51
N ILE A 137 8.40 22.50 -1.39
CA ILE A 137 8.11 23.95 -1.20
C ILE A 137 6.66 24.18 -0.71
N ALA A 138 5.78 23.18 -0.83
CA ALA A 138 4.36 23.28 -0.45
C ALA A 138 4.04 22.77 0.97
N GLN A 139 5.05 22.60 1.83
CA GLN A 139 4.88 22.22 3.24
C GLN A 139 5.16 23.41 4.18
#